data_AF-A0A839W574-F1
#
_entry.id   AF-A0A839W574-F1
#
_cell.length_a   1.000
_cell.length_b   1.000
_cell.length_c   1.000
_cell.angle_alpha   90.00
_cell.angle_beta   90.00
_cell.angle_gamma   90.00
#
_symmetry.space_group_name_H-M   'P 1'
#
loop_
_entity.id
_entity.type
_entity.pdbx_description
1 polymer ?
#
loop_
_entity_poly.entity_id
_entity_poly.type
_entity_poly.pdbx_seq_one_letter_code
_entity_poly.pdbx_strand_id
1 'polypeptide(L)'
;MVHGPVLAVAPGKAEAIRSFADLAKPGVRVGLGDPQAMALGRTAEDILDKSGQGEAIRRNVTVRAATVKQLALYVLDGNVDAAIIGASEAAQNPGKLSVLAVPPD
;
A
#
# COMPACT_ATOMS: atom_id res chain seq x y z
N MET A 1 -14.06 -2.77 -13.76
CA MET A 1 -12.65 -2.33 -13.87
C MET A 1 -12.41 -1.43 -12.67
N VAL A 2 -11.58 -1.85 -11.70
CA VAL A 2 -11.27 -0.99 -10.55
C VAL A 2 -10.26 0.04 -11.03
N HIS A 3 -10.66 1.31 -11.04
CA HIS A 3 -9.76 2.45 -11.23
C HIS A 3 -9.58 3.11 -9.86
N GLY A 4 -8.35 3.46 -9.50
CA GLY A 4 -8.05 4.12 -8.23
C GLY A 4 -7.01 3.41 -7.36
N PRO A 5 -6.80 3.90 -6.13
CA PRO A 5 -5.88 3.30 -5.17
C PRO A 5 -6.37 1.94 -4.71
N VAL A 6 -5.44 1.01 -4.51
CA VAL A 6 -5.68 -0.31 -3.93
C VAL A 6 -4.57 -0.64 -2.96
N LEU A 7 -4.87 -1.52 -2.01
CA LEU A 7 -3.86 -2.09 -1.13
C LEU A 7 -3.27 -3.33 -1.79
N ALA A 8 -2.01 -3.23 -2.23
CA ALA A 8 -1.25 -4.38 -2.69
C ALA A 8 -0.51 -5.02 -1.53
N VAL A 9 -0.62 -6.34 -1.41
CA VAL A 9 0.02 -7.16 -0.39
C VAL A 9 1.02 -8.09 -1.07
N ALA A 10 2.22 -8.17 -0.50
CA ALA A 10 3.29 -9.02 -0.99
C ALA A 10 2.86 -10.50 -1.03
N PRO A 11 3.31 -11.31 -2.00
CA PRO A 11 2.83 -12.69 -2.18
C PRO A 11 2.97 -13.58 -0.94
N GLY A 12 4.02 -13.38 -0.12
CA GLY A 12 4.23 -14.11 1.14
C GLY A 12 3.48 -13.56 2.36
N LYS A 13 2.63 -12.54 2.19
CA LYS A 13 1.97 -11.81 3.29
C LYS A 13 0.44 -11.81 3.22
N ALA A 14 -0.13 -12.45 2.19
CA ALA A 14 -1.57 -12.54 1.97
C ALA A 14 -2.34 -13.17 3.15
N GLU A 15 -1.72 -14.09 3.89
CA GLU A 15 -2.36 -14.69 5.07
C GLU A 15 -2.33 -13.78 6.31
N ALA A 16 -1.36 -12.86 6.40
CA ALA A 16 -1.17 -11.98 7.54
C ALA A 16 -1.88 -10.62 7.39
N ILE A 17 -2.01 -10.14 6.16
CA ILE A 17 -2.63 -8.87 5.79
C ILE A 17 -3.84 -9.19 4.91
N ARG A 18 -5.04 -9.13 5.51
CA ARG A 18 -6.33 -9.45 4.89
C ARG A 18 -7.26 -8.23 4.81
N SER A 19 -6.87 -7.13 5.44
CA SER A 19 -7.61 -5.88 5.48
C SER A 19 -6.66 -4.68 5.60
N PHE A 20 -7.17 -3.48 5.31
CA PHE A 20 -6.45 -2.23 5.53
C PHE A 20 -6.05 -2.04 7.01
N ALA A 21 -6.89 -2.50 7.95
CA ALA A 21 -6.61 -2.37 9.38
C ALA A 21 -5.40 -3.18 9.84
N ASP A 22 -5.05 -4.24 9.11
CA ASP A 22 -3.88 -5.05 9.43
C ASP A 22 -2.57 -4.28 9.25
N LEU A 23 -2.57 -3.17 8.49
CA LEU A 23 -1.40 -2.31 8.32
C LEU A 23 -0.93 -1.64 9.62
N ALA A 24 -1.80 -1.55 10.63
CA ALA A 24 -1.48 -1.02 11.95
C ALA A 24 -0.87 -2.06 12.91
N LYS A 25 -0.81 -3.34 12.52
CA LYS A 25 -0.28 -4.40 13.39
C LYS A 25 1.23 -4.22 13.62
N PRO A 26 1.74 -4.46 14.83
CA PRO A 26 3.18 -4.44 15.08
C PRO A 26 3.95 -5.38 14.14
N GLY A 27 5.08 -4.91 13.62
CA GLY A 27 5.96 -5.70 12.75
C GLY A 27 5.54 -5.75 11.27
N VAL A 28 4.41 -5.14 10.89
CA VAL A 28 4.05 -4.95 9.48
C VAL A 28 4.91 -3.82 8.90
N ARG A 29 5.52 -4.06 7.74
CA ARG A 29 6.30 -3.07 6.99
C ARG A 29 5.43 -2.50 5.88
N VAL A 30 5.10 -1.22 5.96
CA VAL A 30 4.29 -0.53 4.97
C VAL A 30 5.18 0.32 4.06
N GLY A 31 4.93 0.24 2.76
CA GLY A 31 5.48 1.17 1.78
C GLY A 31 4.41 2.18 1.36
N LEU A 32 4.76 3.46 1.27
CA LEU A 32 3.88 4.49 0.71
C LEU A 32 4.57 5.27 -0.40
N GLY A 33 3.80 6.05 -1.14
CA GLY A 33 4.35 7.11 -1.96
C GLY A 33 4.92 8.23 -1.13
N ASP A 34 5.94 8.90 -1.66
CA ASP A 34 6.30 10.23 -1.18
C ASP A 34 5.21 11.24 -1.61
N PRO A 35 4.50 11.90 -0.67
CA PRO A 35 3.45 12.87 -1.01
C PRO A 35 3.99 14.13 -1.72
N GLN A 36 5.28 14.44 -1.60
CA GLN A 36 5.91 15.55 -2.31
C GLN A 36 6.23 15.19 -3.76
N ALA A 37 6.57 13.93 -4.04
CA ALA A 37 6.98 13.47 -5.37
C ALA A 37 5.85 12.82 -6.18
N MET A 38 4.86 12.21 -5.52
CA MET A 38 3.88 11.35 -6.15
C MET A 38 2.44 11.75 -5.76
N ALA A 39 1.58 11.97 -6.76
CA ALA A 39 0.16 12.29 -6.53
C ALA A 39 -0.54 11.22 -5.70
N LEU A 40 -0.31 9.94 -6.02
CA LEU A 40 -0.82 8.81 -5.25
C LEU A 40 -0.25 8.77 -3.82
N GLY A 41 0.91 9.38 -3.56
CA GLY A 41 1.44 9.54 -2.22
C GLY A 41 0.58 10.48 -1.36
N ARG A 42 0.07 11.57 -1.94
CA ARG A 42 -0.90 12.45 -1.26
C ARG A 42 -2.23 11.73 -1.02
N THR A 43 -2.76 11.06 -2.05
CA THR A 43 -3.97 10.25 -1.91
C THR A 43 -3.83 9.19 -0.81
N ALA A 44 -2.66 8.56 -0.69
CA ALA A 44 -2.41 7.62 0.38
C ALA A 44 -2.45 8.27 1.78
N GLU A 45 -1.88 9.47 1.96
CA GLU A 45 -2.02 10.20 3.23
C GLU A 45 -3.47 10.56 3.53
N ASP A 46 -4.23 11.02 2.54
CA ASP A 46 -5.66 11.36 2.69
C ASP A 46 -6.47 10.14 3.15
N ILE A 47 -6.20 8.97 2.55
CA ILE A 47 -6.81 7.69 2.96
C ILE A 47 -6.43 7.34 4.41
N LEU A 48 -5.15 7.50 4.77
CA LEU A 48 -4.68 7.23 6.13
C LEU A 48 -5.36 8.13 7.16
N ASP A 49 -5.50 9.42 6.87
CA ASP A 49 -6.13 10.39 7.77
C ASP A 49 -7.63 10.10 7.96
N LYS A 50 -8.32 9.66 6.90
CA LYS A 50 -9.75 9.28 6.96
C LYS A 50 -10.00 7.91 7.57
N SER A 51 -8.99 7.05 7.64
CA SER A 51 -9.13 5.69 8.16
C SER A 51 -9.33 5.59 9.68
N GLY A 52 -9.04 6.67 10.43
CA GLY A 52 -8.96 6.62 11.90
C GLY A 52 -7.76 5.85 12.44
N GLN A 53 -6.90 5.31 11.58
CA GLN A 53 -5.72 4.51 11.93
C GLN A 53 -4.40 5.08 11.39
N GLY A 54 -4.44 6.26 10.76
CA GLY A 54 -3.31 6.87 10.07
C GLY A 54 -2.03 6.91 10.91
N GLU A 55 -2.13 7.32 12.18
CA GLU A 55 -0.97 7.35 13.09
C GLU A 55 -0.34 5.97 13.33
N ALA A 56 -1.16 4.94 13.52
CA ALA A 56 -0.65 3.59 13.76
C ALA A 56 0.00 3.02 12.49
N ILE A 57 -0.59 3.27 11.32
CA ILE A 57 -0.05 2.84 10.04
C ILE A 57 1.23 3.60 9.70
N ARG A 58 1.29 4.93 9.96
CA ARG A 58 2.49 5.75 9.73
C ARG A 58 3.70 5.26 10.51
N ARG A 59 3.51 4.72 11.73
CA ARG A 59 4.59 4.11 12.51
C ARG A 59 5.19 2.87 11.85
N ASN A 60 4.41 2.20 11.01
CA ASN A 60 4.82 1.01 10.26
C ASN A 60 5.36 1.35 8.87
N VAL A 61 5.36 2.63 8.46
CA VAL A 61 5.93 3.06 7.18
C VAL A 61 7.45 2.99 7.25
N THR A 62 8.03 2.11 6.45
CA THR A 62 9.48 1.87 6.40
C THR A 62 10.14 2.45 5.16
N VAL A 63 9.35 2.69 4.10
CA VAL A 63 9.82 3.23 2.83
C VAL A 63 8.81 4.20 2.25
N ARG A 64 9.31 5.32 1.71
CA ARG A 64 8.57 6.21 0.81
C ARG A 64 9.21 6.21 -0.57
N ALA A 65 8.46 5.81 -1.58
CA ALA A 65 8.93 5.71 -2.96
C ALA A 65 8.56 6.96 -3.77
N ALA A 66 9.45 7.38 -4.67
CA ALA A 66 9.21 8.54 -5.54
C ALA A 66 8.27 8.22 -6.72
N THR A 67 8.11 6.94 -7.08
CA THR A 67 7.27 6.52 -8.22
C THR A 67 6.43 5.29 -7.87
N VAL A 68 5.28 5.15 -8.57
CA VAL A 68 4.36 4.01 -8.39
C VAL A 68 5.05 2.70 -8.76
N LYS A 69 5.84 2.69 -9.84
CA LYS A 69 6.58 1.50 -10.30
C LYS A 69 7.60 1.02 -9.27
N GLN A 70 8.37 1.94 -8.69
CA GLN A 70 9.32 1.59 -7.62
C GLN A 70 8.60 1.04 -6.39
N LEU A 71 7.48 1.65 -6.01
CA LEU A 71 6.68 1.19 -4.89
C LEU A 71 6.15 -0.24 -5.12
N ALA A 72 5.64 -0.53 -6.31
CA ALA A 72 5.17 -1.86 -6.67
C ALA A 72 6.29 -2.91 -6.64
N LEU A 73 7.50 -2.57 -7.10
CA LEU A 73 8.67 -3.45 -7.01
C LEU A 73 9.00 -3.79 -5.55
N TYR A 74 8.95 -2.82 -4.62
CA TYR A 74 9.18 -3.10 -3.21
C TYR A 74 8.18 -4.07 -2.58
N VAL A 75 6.93 -4.08 -3.06
CA VAL A 75 5.93 -5.06 -2.61
C VAL A 75 6.20 -6.43 -3.22
N LEU A 76 6.50 -6.48 -4.52
CA LEU A 76 6.79 -7.71 -5.25
C LEU A 76 8.02 -8.44 -4.70
N ASP A 77 9.08 -7.69 -4.38
CA ASP A 77 10.34 -8.21 -3.85
C ASP A 77 10.26 -8.48 -2.33
N GLY A 78 9.16 -8.11 -1.67
CA GLY A 78 8.96 -8.31 -0.23
C GLY A 78 9.80 -7.40 0.67
N ASN A 79 10.32 -6.29 0.13
CA ASN A 79 10.98 -5.24 0.92
C ASN A 79 9.99 -4.61 1.90
N VAL A 80 8.74 -4.47 1.49
CA VAL A 80 7.60 -4.12 2.34
C VAL A 80 6.55 -5.22 2.26
N ASP A 81 5.72 -5.34 3.29
CA ASP A 81 4.68 -6.36 3.35
C ASP A 81 3.41 -5.93 2.58
N ALA A 82 3.15 -4.63 2.51
CA ALA A 82 2.06 -4.05 1.73
C ALA A 82 2.31 -2.57 1.37
N ALA A 83 1.62 -2.09 0.33
CA ALA A 83 1.62 -0.69 -0.07
C ALA A 83 0.30 -0.27 -0.74
N ILE A 84 -0.01 1.03 -0.68
CA ILE A 84 -1.09 1.63 -1.47
C ILE A 84 -0.53 1.96 -2.86
N ILE A 85 -1.01 1.26 -3.88
CA ILE A 85 -0.61 1.46 -5.28
C ILE A 85 -1.83 1.71 -6.18
N GLY A 86 -1.62 2.04 -7.45
CA GLY A 86 -2.71 2.14 -8.42
C GLY A 86 -3.20 0.76 -8.84
N ALA A 87 -4.51 0.58 -8.99
CA ALA A 87 -5.10 -0.67 -9.49
C ALA A 87 -4.53 -1.10 -10.85
N SER A 88 -4.19 -0.14 -11.72
CA SER A 88 -3.53 -0.40 -13.00
C SER A 88 -2.15 -1.02 -12.85
N GLU A 89 -1.37 -0.59 -11.85
CA GLU A 89 -0.04 -1.14 -11.55
C GLU A 89 -0.16 -2.57 -11.00
N ALA A 90 -1.13 -2.81 -10.12
CA ALA A 90 -1.44 -4.15 -9.63
C ALA A 90 -1.85 -5.09 -10.79
N ALA A 91 -2.67 -4.60 -11.73
CA ALA A 91 -3.14 -5.36 -12.88
C ALA A 91 -2.02 -5.72 -13.89
N GLN A 92 -0.92 -4.95 -13.93
CA GLN A 92 0.27 -5.29 -14.73
C GLN A 92 1.06 -6.48 -14.14
N ASN A 93 0.76 -6.90 -12.91
CA ASN A 93 1.44 -7.99 -12.20
C ASN A 93 0.45 -9.11 -11.80
N PRO A 94 -0.24 -9.74 -12.77
CA PRO A 94 -1.31 -10.69 -12.49
C PRO A 94 -0.79 -11.90 -11.69
N GLY A 95 -1.51 -12.26 -10.63
CA GLY A 95 -1.19 -13.41 -9.78
C GLY A 95 0.01 -13.24 -8.85
N LYS A 96 0.71 -12.10 -8.88
CA LYS A 96 1.89 -11.85 -8.03
C LYS A 96 1.56 -11.10 -6.74
N LEU A 97 0.50 -10.31 -6.74
CA LEU A 97 0.08 -9.49 -5.60
C LEU A 97 -1.32 -9.90 -5.16
N SER A 98 -1.54 -9.91 -3.85
CA SER A 98 -2.91 -9.92 -3.32
C SER A 98 -3.41 -8.47 -3.26
N VAL A 99 -4.61 -8.23 -3.79
CA VAL A 99 -5.17 -6.88 -3.89
C VAL A 99 -6.39 -6.79 -2.99
N LEU A 100 -6.39 -5.79 -2.11
CA LEU A 100 -7.46 -5.47 -1.19
C LEU A 100 -7.99 -4.06 -1.45
N ALA A 101 -9.24 -3.82 -1.08
CA ALA A 101 -9.81 -2.48 -1.10
C ALA A 101 -9.15 -1.60 -0.03
N VAL A 102 -8.93 -0.33 -0.37
CA VAL A 102 -8.65 0.72 0.61
C VAL A 102 -9.97 1.32 1.11
N PRO A 103 -9.99 1.93 2.32
CA PRO A 103 -11.13 2.75 2.74
C PRO A 103 -11.43 3.83 1.70
N PRO A 104 -12.70 4.24 1.57
CA PRO A 104 -13.04 5.36 0.71
C PRO A 104 -12.25 6.61 1.11
N ASP A 105 -11.81 7.33 0.10
CA ASP A 105 -11.23 8.66 0.23
C ASP A 105 -12.27 9.72 0.57
#